data_AF-A0A4V6F0X7-F1
#
_entry.id   AF-A0A4V6F0X7-F1
#
_cell.length_a   1.000
_cell.length_b   1.000
_cell.length_c   1.000
_cell.angle_alpha   90.00
_cell.angle_beta   90.00
_cell.angle_gamma   90.00
#
_symmetry.space_group_name_H-M   'P 1'
#
loop_
_entity.id
_entity.type
_entity.pdbx_description
1 polymer ?
#
loop_
_entity_poly.entity_id
_entity_poly.type
_entity_poly.pdbx_seq_one_letter_code
_entity_poly.pdbx_strand_id
1 'polypeptide(L)'
;MNRITRNISIVLRSERLIAQRHLAVLRRQTGLMAAAGIAGGVGLIMLNASAYLALSQSMSQPVAALIVALVNLGLAALLISLAGKSNADAETAPVAEVRDMALEDLEAELRVAATEAKEATDALKKMAHDPLGALAPGLAGTVVKAVMKNMKS
;
A
#
# COMPACT_ATOMS: atom_id res chain seq x y z
N MET A 1 20.69 -2.32 -32.99
CA MET A 1 19.62 -2.42 -31.97
C MET A 1 19.96 -1.47 -30.82
N ASN A 2 19.10 -0.49 -30.56
CA ASN A 2 19.40 0.64 -29.67
C ASN A 2 19.54 0.18 -28.20
N ARG A 3 20.47 0.76 -27.44
CA ARG A 3 20.76 0.39 -26.03
C ARG A 3 19.51 0.45 -25.15
N ILE A 4 18.61 1.38 -25.45
CA ILE A 4 17.34 1.61 -24.76
C ILE A 4 16.40 0.40 -24.89
N THR A 5 16.22 -0.15 -26.09
CA THR A 5 15.33 -1.31 -26.33
C THR A 5 15.83 -2.57 -25.62
N ARG A 6 17.15 -2.75 -25.52
CA ARG A 6 17.75 -3.86 -24.77
C ARG A 6 17.57 -3.70 -23.26
N ASN A 7 17.73 -2.50 -22.72
CA ASN A 7 17.54 -2.28 -21.29
C ASN A 7 16.07 -2.47 -20.88
N ILE A 8 15.12 -1.99 -21.69
CA ILE A 8 13.69 -2.20 -21.46
C ILE A 8 13.32 -3.69 -21.49
N SER A 9 13.85 -4.46 -22.46
CA SER A 9 13.56 -5.90 -22.52
C SER A 9 14.14 -6.68 -21.35
N ILE A 10 15.30 -6.26 -20.83
CA ILE A 10 15.89 -6.82 -19.61
C ILE A 10 14.99 -6.51 -18.41
N VAL A 11 14.57 -5.26 -18.22
CA VAL A 11 13.68 -4.87 -17.11
C VAL A 11 12.37 -5.66 -17.14
N LEU A 12 11.68 -5.69 -18.28
CA LEU A 12 10.41 -6.43 -18.42
C LEU A 12 10.56 -7.93 -18.17
N ARG A 13 11.67 -8.53 -18.61
CA ARG A 13 11.96 -9.95 -18.35
C ARG A 13 12.24 -10.21 -16.87
N SER A 14 12.94 -9.29 -16.21
CA SER A 14 13.27 -9.34 -14.79
C SER A 14 12.00 -9.26 -13.94
N GLU A 15 11.16 -8.25 -14.18
CA GLU A 15 9.86 -8.05 -13.52
C GLU A 15 8.96 -9.29 -13.67
N ARG A 16 8.90 -9.85 -14.89
CA ARG A 16 8.13 -11.09 -15.14
C ARG A 16 8.66 -12.28 -14.35
N LEU A 17 9.99 -12.45 -14.26
CA LEU A 17 10.60 -13.55 -13.51
C LEU A 17 10.39 -13.39 -12.00
N ILE A 18 10.48 -12.16 -11.49
CA ILE A 18 10.22 -11.81 -10.09
C ILE A 18 8.75 -12.12 -9.76
N ALA A 19 7.80 -11.60 -10.53
CA ALA A 19 6.37 -11.84 -10.34
C ALA A 19 6.02 -13.33 -10.39
N GLN A 20 6.56 -14.08 -11.36
CA GLN A 20 6.34 -15.52 -11.46
C GLN A 20 6.87 -16.28 -10.23
N ARG A 21 8.03 -15.87 -9.70
CA ARG A 21 8.61 -16.52 -8.52
C ARG A 21 7.83 -16.19 -7.25
N HIS A 22 7.40 -14.95 -7.06
CA HIS A 22 6.52 -14.59 -5.95
C HIS A 22 5.20 -15.36 -6.01
N LEU A 23 4.57 -15.47 -7.18
CA LEU A 23 3.34 -16.26 -7.33
C LEU A 23 3.56 -17.76 -7.07
N ALA A 24 4.68 -18.32 -7.53
CA ALA A 24 4.99 -19.72 -7.29
C ALA A 24 5.25 -20.02 -5.81
N VAL A 25 5.98 -19.13 -5.12
CA VAL A 25 6.22 -19.23 -3.67
C VAL A 25 4.91 -19.06 -2.91
N LEU A 26 4.12 -18.04 -3.23
CA LEU A 26 2.84 -17.79 -2.58
C LEU A 26 1.89 -18.98 -2.76
N ARG A 27 1.74 -19.52 -3.97
CA ARG A 27 0.90 -20.70 -4.24
C ARG A 27 1.34 -21.93 -3.45
N ARG A 28 2.65 -22.19 -3.39
CA ARG A 28 3.18 -23.35 -2.65
C ARG A 28 3.03 -23.16 -1.15
N GLN A 29 3.33 -21.96 -0.66
CA GLN A 29 3.25 -21.60 0.75
C GLN A 29 1.80 -21.63 1.24
N THR A 30 0.84 -21.07 0.50
CA THR A 30 -0.59 -21.10 0.88
C THR A 30 -1.12 -22.52 0.93
N GLY A 31 -0.78 -23.37 -0.05
CA GLY A 31 -1.20 -24.78 -0.04
C GLY A 31 -0.64 -25.55 1.16
N LEU A 32 0.65 -25.40 1.46
CA LEU A 32 1.27 -26.06 2.61
C LEU A 32 0.77 -25.50 3.94
N MET A 33 0.56 -24.18 4.05
CA MET A 33 0.01 -23.54 5.25
C MET A 33 -1.44 -23.95 5.49
N ALA A 34 -2.26 -24.07 4.44
CA ALA A 34 -3.62 -24.58 4.55
C ALA A 34 -3.63 -26.04 5.04
N ALA A 35 -2.79 -26.90 4.45
CA ALA A 35 -2.66 -28.29 4.89
C ALA A 35 -2.16 -28.38 6.34
N ALA A 36 -1.17 -27.57 6.72
CA ALA A 36 -0.67 -27.49 8.09
C ALA A 36 -1.75 -26.98 9.06
N GLY A 37 -2.57 -26.00 8.66
CA GLY A 37 -3.70 -25.51 9.44
C GLY A 37 -4.75 -26.60 9.68
N ILE A 38 -5.10 -27.37 8.65
CA ILE A 38 -6.03 -28.51 8.78
C ILE A 38 -5.45 -29.57 9.71
N ALA A 39 -4.21 -30.02 9.45
CA ALA A 39 -3.54 -31.05 10.25
C ALA A 39 -3.39 -30.60 11.72
N GLY A 40 -3.00 -29.35 11.95
CA GLY A 40 -2.90 -28.74 13.27
C GLY A 40 -4.25 -28.65 13.98
N GLY A 41 -5.31 -28.25 13.28
CA GLY A 41 -6.67 -28.21 13.82
C GLY A 41 -7.18 -29.59 14.24
N VAL A 42 -7.02 -30.60 13.38
CA VAL A 42 -7.38 -31.99 13.70
C VAL A 42 -6.55 -32.51 14.89
N GLY A 43 -5.24 -32.23 14.90
CA GLY A 43 -4.37 -32.56 16.02
C GLY A 43 -4.82 -31.93 17.33
N LEU A 44 -5.23 -30.67 17.31
CA LEU A 44 -5.75 -29.95 18.49
C LEU A 44 -7.06 -30.57 19.01
N ILE A 45 -7.97 -30.96 18.12
CA ILE A 45 -9.22 -31.64 18.49
C ILE A 45 -8.91 -32.98 19.15
N MET A 46 -8.04 -33.79 18.54
CA MET A 46 -7.65 -35.09 19.08
C MET A 46 -6.89 -34.96 20.41
N LEU A 47 -6.05 -33.93 20.55
CA LEU A 47 -5.36 -33.64 21.80
C LEU A 47 -6.38 -33.34 22.91
N ASN A 48 -7.38 -32.51 22.63
CA ASN A 48 -8.47 -32.23 23.58
C ASN A 48 -9.25 -33.49 23.97
N ALA A 49 -9.64 -34.31 22.98
CA ALA A 49 -10.32 -35.56 23.23
C ALA A 49 -9.46 -36.50 24.11
N SER A 50 -8.18 -36.63 23.80
CA SER A 50 -7.25 -37.48 24.56
C SER A 50 -7.05 -36.96 25.99
N ALA A 51 -6.91 -35.64 26.18
CA ALA A 51 -6.75 -35.03 27.49
C ALA A 51 -8.00 -35.21 28.35
N TYR A 52 -9.19 -35.01 27.75
CA TYR A 52 -10.46 -35.24 28.44
C TYR A 52 -10.63 -36.72 28.84
N LEU A 53 -10.37 -37.64 27.92
CA LEU A 53 -10.45 -39.08 28.18
C LEU A 53 -9.49 -39.47 29.31
N ALA A 54 -8.25 -38.99 29.28
CA ALA A 54 -7.25 -39.24 30.33
C ALA A 54 -7.69 -38.66 31.69
N LEU A 55 -8.15 -37.41 31.75
CA LEU A 55 -8.61 -36.80 32.99
C LEU A 55 -9.81 -37.55 33.56
N SER A 56 -10.80 -37.88 32.71
CA SER A 56 -12.03 -38.56 33.15
C SER A 56 -11.82 -39.95 33.75
N GLN A 57 -10.63 -40.55 33.61
CA GLN A 57 -10.26 -41.77 34.34
C GLN A 57 -10.01 -41.54 35.83
N SER A 58 -9.63 -40.32 36.22
CA SER A 58 -9.22 -39.97 37.58
C SER A 58 -10.20 -39.03 38.31
N MET A 59 -11.10 -38.37 37.57
CA MET A 59 -12.06 -37.39 38.11
C MET A 59 -13.40 -37.45 37.38
N SER A 60 -14.41 -36.78 37.92
CA SER A 60 -15.74 -36.75 37.29
C SER A 60 -15.72 -36.05 35.93
N GLN A 61 -16.60 -36.49 35.03
CA GLN A 61 -16.72 -35.95 33.68
C GLN A 61 -16.89 -34.42 33.62
N PRO A 62 -17.74 -33.78 34.47
CA PRO A 62 -17.88 -32.33 34.45
C PRO A 62 -16.59 -31.60 34.84
N VAL A 63 -15.85 -32.13 35.82
CA VAL A 63 -14.59 -31.53 36.29
C VAL A 63 -13.51 -31.67 35.23
N ALA A 64 -13.40 -32.84 34.59
CA ALA A 64 -12.48 -33.05 33.47
C ALA A 64 -12.76 -32.06 32.32
N ALA A 65 -14.03 -31.91 31.92
CA ALA A 65 -14.42 -30.97 30.88
C ALA A 65 -14.09 -29.52 31.24
N LEU A 66 -14.33 -29.13 32.50
CA LEU A 66 -14.02 -27.78 32.98
C LEU A 66 -12.52 -27.48 32.91
N ILE A 67 -11.67 -28.40 33.35
CA ILE A 67 -10.21 -28.21 33.30
C ILE A 67 -9.73 -28.06 31.85
N VAL A 68 -10.19 -28.95 30.96
CA VAL A 68 -9.84 -28.87 29.52
C VAL A 68 -10.30 -27.54 28.92
N ALA A 69 -11.50 -27.05 29.27
CA ALA A 69 -12.00 -25.76 28.82
C ALA A 69 -11.13 -24.59 29.32
N LEU A 70 -10.75 -24.58 30.60
CA LEU A 70 -9.88 -23.55 31.16
C LEU A 70 -8.50 -23.53 30.50
N VAL A 71 -7.92 -24.69 30.22
CA VAL A 71 -6.65 -24.80 29.49
C VAL A 71 -6.78 -24.22 28.08
N ASN A 72 -7.86 -24.53 27.35
CA ASN A 72 -8.10 -23.96 26.02
C ASN A 72 -8.29 -22.43 26.07
N LEU A 73 -8.99 -21.91 27.07
CA LEU A 73 -9.13 -20.46 27.25
C LEU A 73 -7.78 -19.80 27.52
N GLY A 74 -6.92 -20.43 28.35
CA GLY A 74 -5.55 -19.97 28.57
C GLY A 74 -4.72 -20.00 27.28
N LEU A 75 -4.81 -21.07 26.50
CA LEU A 75 -4.14 -21.17 25.19
C LEU A 75 -4.64 -20.10 24.22
N ALA A 76 -5.94 -19.85 24.17
CA ALA A 76 -6.52 -18.81 23.33
C ALA A 76 -6.02 -17.42 23.71
N ALA A 77 -6.00 -17.09 25.01
CA ALA A 77 -5.45 -15.83 25.50
C ALA A 77 -3.96 -15.66 25.12
N LEU A 78 -3.17 -16.73 25.24
CA LEU A 78 -1.77 -16.74 24.83
C LEU A 78 -1.62 -16.51 23.32
N LEU A 79 -2.39 -17.21 22.49
CA LEU A 79 -2.36 -17.06 21.04
C LEU A 79 -2.78 -15.65 20.60
N ILE A 80 -3.82 -15.08 21.21
CA ILE A 80 -4.25 -13.69 20.95
C ILE A 80 -3.13 -12.71 21.32
N SER A 81 -2.47 -12.90 22.46
CA SER A 81 -1.34 -12.05 22.88
C SER A 81 -0.17 -12.14 21.90
N LEU A 82 0.15 -13.33 21.39
CA LEU A 82 1.19 -13.52 20.39
C LEU A 82 0.80 -12.93 19.03
N ALA A 83 -0.45 -13.09 18.60
CA ALA A 83 -0.96 -12.56 17.34
C ALA A 83 -0.96 -11.02 17.34
N GLY A 84 -1.34 -10.39 18.45
CA GLY A 84 -1.29 -8.93 18.60
C GLY A 84 0.11 -8.34 18.54
N LYS A 85 1.16 -9.15 18.73
CA LYS A 85 2.57 -8.74 18.58
C LYS A 85 3.11 -8.96 17.16
N SER A 86 2.33 -9.55 16.25
CA SER A 86 2.74 -9.73 14.86
C SER A 86 2.73 -8.36 14.16
N ASN A 87 3.90 -7.94 13.72
CA ASN A 87 4.32 -6.56 13.55
C ASN A 87 3.89 -5.98 12.19
N ALA A 88 2.62 -6.15 11.81
CA ALA A 88 2.09 -5.66 10.53
C ALA A 88 2.33 -4.14 10.36
N ASP A 89 2.26 -3.38 11.45
CA ASP A 89 2.57 -1.95 11.45
C ASP A 89 4.08 -1.69 11.21
N ALA A 90 4.99 -2.51 11.75
CA ALA A 90 6.41 -2.35 11.49
C ALA A 90 6.80 -2.76 10.07
N GLU A 91 6.14 -3.76 9.49
CA GLU A 91 6.36 -4.17 8.10
C GLU A 91 5.83 -3.14 7.10
N THR A 92 4.79 -2.38 7.47
CA THR A 92 4.19 -1.36 6.61
C THR A 92 4.68 0.06 6.88
N ALA A 93 5.34 0.32 8.02
CA ALA A 93 5.84 1.64 8.39
C ALA A 93 6.72 2.31 7.31
N PRO A 94 7.71 1.65 6.69
CA PRO A 94 8.50 2.28 5.62
C PRO A 94 7.68 2.58 4.37
N VAL A 95 6.69 1.75 4.05
CA VAL A 95 5.80 1.94 2.90
C VAL A 95 4.82 3.10 3.17
N ALA A 96 4.34 3.22 4.42
CA ALA A 96 3.52 4.32 4.86
C ALA A 96 4.30 5.65 4.81
N GLU A 97 5.55 5.67 5.27
CA GLU A 97 6.42 6.84 5.23
C GLU A 97 6.67 7.31 3.78
N VAL A 98 6.99 6.40 2.85
CA VAL A 98 7.17 6.74 1.43
C VAL A 98 5.88 7.27 0.80
N ARG A 99 4.73 6.69 1.16
CA ARG A 99 3.42 7.19 0.69
C ARG A 99 3.16 8.60 1.21
N ASP A 100 3.43 8.85 2.49
CA ASP A 100 3.15 10.13 3.14
C ASP A 100 4.05 11.24 2.55
N MET A 101 5.32 10.94 2.27
CA MET A 101 6.21 11.84 1.51
C MET A 101 5.66 12.14 0.10
N ALA A 102 5.18 11.13 -0.62
CA ALA A 102 4.62 11.32 -1.96
C ALA A 102 3.32 12.13 -1.95
N LEU A 103 2.50 12.02 -0.89
CA LEU A 103 1.31 12.84 -0.70
C LEU A 103 1.68 14.30 -0.40
N GLU A 104 2.70 14.52 0.44
CA GLU A 104 3.19 15.86 0.75
C GLU A 104 3.73 16.57 -0.50
N ASP A 105 4.50 15.88 -1.35
CA ASP A 105 4.98 16.41 -2.62
C ASP A 105 3.82 16.78 -3.57
N LEU A 106 2.80 15.92 -3.66
CA LEU A 106 1.59 16.19 -4.45
C LEU A 106 0.82 17.40 -3.93
N GLU A 107 0.68 17.56 -2.61
CA GLU A 107 0.04 18.74 -2.03
C GLU A 107 0.82 20.02 -2.34
N ALA A 108 2.15 19.96 -2.31
CA ALA A 108 3.00 21.09 -2.69
C ALA A 108 2.81 21.48 -4.16
N GLU A 109 2.81 20.50 -5.08
CA GLU A 109 2.56 20.73 -6.50
C GLU A 109 1.16 21.29 -6.77
N LEU A 110 0.12 20.76 -6.11
CA LEU A 110 -1.25 21.27 -6.24
C LEU A 110 -1.38 22.72 -5.80
N ARG A 111 -0.69 23.12 -4.72
CA ARG A 111 -0.71 24.52 -4.24
C ARG A 111 -0.05 25.46 -5.23
N VAL A 112 1.06 25.05 -5.86
CA VAL A 112 1.72 25.82 -6.91
C VAL A 112 0.79 25.98 -8.11
N ALA A 113 0.24 24.88 -8.62
CA ALA A 113 -0.69 24.90 -9.76
C ALA A 113 -1.95 25.73 -9.48
N ALA A 114 -2.51 25.66 -8.28
CA ALA A 114 -3.66 26.48 -7.87
C ALA A 114 -3.32 27.98 -7.81
N THR A 115 -2.10 28.32 -7.38
CA THR A 115 -1.61 29.70 -7.33
C THR A 115 -1.41 30.25 -8.74
N GLU A 116 -0.75 29.50 -9.62
CA GLU A 116 -0.57 29.87 -11.03
C GLU A 116 -1.90 30.04 -11.77
N ALA A 117 -2.87 29.15 -11.53
CA ALA A 117 -4.22 29.27 -12.10
C ALA A 117 -4.95 30.54 -11.61
N LYS A 118 -4.78 30.88 -10.33
CA LYS A 118 -5.35 32.10 -9.75
C LYS A 118 -4.68 33.35 -10.33
N GLU A 119 -3.36 33.35 -10.49
CA GLU A 119 -2.63 34.45 -11.11
C GLU A 119 -3.02 34.65 -12.58
N ALA A 120 -3.20 33.56 -13.34
CA ALA A 120 -3.65 33.61 -14.72
C ALA A 120 -5.08 34.18 -14.84
N THR A 121 -5.98 33.77 -13.94
CA THR A 121 -7.36 34.30 -13.93
C THR A 121 -7.44 35.75 -13.47
N ASP A 122 -6.63 36.17 -12.49
CA ASP A 122 -6.54 37.57 -12.06
C ASP A 122 -5.93 38.46 -13.16
N ALA A 123 -4.94 37.97 -13.91
CA ALA A 123 -4.38 38.67 -15.07
C ALA A 123 -5.41 38.88 -16.18
N LEU A 124 -6.20 37.84 -16.50
CA LEU A 124 -7.31 37.94 -17.47
C LEU A 124 -8.39 38.93 -17.00
N LYS A 125 -8.76 38.88 -15.72
CA LYS A 125 -9.77 39.76 -15.15
C LYS A 125 -9.33 41.23 -15.14
N LYS A 126 -8.05 41.50 -14.83
CA LYS A 126 -7.46 42.85 -14.94
C LYS A 126 -7.41 43.34 -16.38
N MET A 127 -7.05 42.49 -17.34
CA MET A 127 -7.04 42.84 -18.77
C MET A 127 -8.45 43.16 -19.31
N ALA A 128 -9.48 42.48 -18.79
CA ALA A 128 -10.88 42.75 -19.13
C ALA A 128 -11.42 44.05 -18.49
N HIS A 129 -10.97 44.39 -17.28
CA HIS A 129 -11.38 45.62 -16.60
C HIS A 129 -10.63 46.87 -17.07
N ASP A 130 -9.40 46.74 -17.60
CA ASP A 130 -8.62 47.87 -18.09
C ASP A 130 -7.95 47.58 -19.46
N PRO A 131 -8.76 47.48 -20.54
CA PRO A 131 -8.25 47.21 -21.88
C PRO A 131 -7.43 48.36 -22.46
N LEU A 132 -7.51 49.56 -21.88
CA LEU A 132 -6.84 50.77 -22.37
C LEU A 132 -5.49 51.01 -21.65
N GLY A 133 -5.31 50.59 -20.40
CA GLY A 133 -4.03 50.58 -19.70
C GLY A 133 -3.04 49.50 -20.20
N ALA A 134 -3.56 48.40 -20.76
CA ALA A 134 -2.75 47.34 -21.39
C ALA A 134 -2.14 47.75 -22.76
N LEU A 135 -2.59 48.87 -23.33
CA LEU A 135 -2.01 49.49 -24.52
C LEU A 135 -0.92 50.53 -24.16
N ALA A 136 -0.22 50.34 -23.04
CA ALA A 136 1.04 51.05 -22.82
C ALA A 136 2.04 50.66 -23.93
N PRO A 137 2.68 51.61 -24.63
CA PRO A 137 3.43 51.37 -25.87
C PRO A 137 4.57 50.34 -25.80
N GLY A 138 4.99 49.92 -24.60
CA GLY A 138 6.13 49.01 -24.38
C GLY A 138 5.81 47.52 -24.49
N LEU A 139 4.57 47.08 -24.26
CA LEU A 139 4.24 45.64 -24.14
C LEU A 139 3.62 45.04 -25.41
N ALA A 140 2.95 45.84 -26.23
CA ALA A 140 2.45 45.39 -27.53
C ALA A 140 3.59 44.92 -28.45
N GLY A 141 4.77 45.55 -28.36
CA GLY A 141 5.94 45.20 -29.14
C GLY A 141 6.50 43.81 -28.83
N THR A 142 6.49 43.37 -27.56
CA THR A 142 7.06 42.08 -27.13
C THR A 142 6.13 40.91 -27.41
N VAL A 143 4.81 41.08 -27.24
CA VAL A 143 3.82 40.03 -27.57
C VAL A 143 3.77 39.80 -29.07
N VAL A 144 3.74 40.87 -29.88
CA VAL A 144 3.78 40.75 -31.35
C VAL A 144 5.09 40.11 -31.82
N LYS A 145 6.25 40.44 -31.21
CA LYS A 145 7.52 39.78 -31.55
C LYS A 145 7.55 38.30 -31.18
N ALA A 146 6.99 37.92 -30.05
CA ALA A 146 6.95 36.53 -29.59
C ALA A 146 6.03 35.67 -30.49
N VAL A 147 4.86 36.19 -30.86
CA VAL A 147 3.92 35.53 -31.77
C VAL A 147 4.52 35.43 -33.18
N MET A 148 5.13 36.49 -33.70
CA MET A 148 5.73 36.49 -35.04
C MET A 148 6.97 35.60 -35.14
N LYS A 149 7.72 35.41 -34.05
CA LYS A 149 8.85 34.48 -33.99
C LYS A 149 8.41 33.02 -34.02
N ASN A 150 7.27 32.69 -33.41
CA ASN A 150 6.70 31.34 -33.45
C ASN A 150 5.97 31.00 -34.76
N MET A 151 5.56 31.99 -35.54
CA MET A 151 4.95 31.77 -36.86
C MET A 151 5.96 31.63 -38.02
N LYS A 152 7.26 31.88 -37.75
CA LYS A 152 8.32 31.82 -38.77
C LYS A 152 9.29 30.63 -38.58
N SER A 153 8.93 29.68 -37.70
CA SER A 153 9.50 28.33 -37.63
C SER A 153 8.53 27.34 -38.25
#